data_AF-A0A099S0V2-F1
#
_entry.id   AF-A0A099S0V2-F1
#
_cell.length_a   1.000
_cell.length_b   1.000
_cell.length_c   1.000
_cell.angle_alpha   90.00
_cell.angle_beta   90.00
_cell.angle_gamma   90.00
#
_symmetry.space_group_name_H-M   'P 1'
#
loop_
_entity.id
_entity.type
_entity.pdbx_description
1 polymer ?
#
loop_
_entity_poly.entity_id
_entity_poly.type
_entity_poly.pdbx_seq_one_letter_code
_entity_poly.pdbx_strand_id
1 'polypeptide(L)'
;MKSKFLKKKSILVILSLFFANILIGCSIDKSTIDYSNKENSSISQDQKKETSKDSSKEVNSTEKLGKDENNIAPEKAKVSGKVKLYEGTYFDDRRFGDNILESSCEVVISNVRDNSFDFTIYQVDGKTENKKVIFLTNTAVFIGDGTKAAFYGKNYTLNFTFPNNHRAYPVVTDMQISGFAPLEGKTYVNNGIPGHEFS
;
A
#
# COMPACT_ATOMS: atom_id res chain seq x y z
N MET A 1 12.79 42.21 38.01
CA MET A 1 12.75 42.98 36.75
C MET A 1 11.58 42.45 35.93
N LYS A 2 10.53 43.26 35.69
CA LYS A 2 9.31 42.87 34.98
C LYS A 2 9.48 43.18 33.48
N SER A 3 9.33 42.22 32.58
CA SER A 3 8.97 42.47 31.17
C SER A 3 8.02 41.34 30.71
N LYS A 4 6.72 41.63 30.69
CA LYS A 4 5.92 42.03 29.50
C LYS A 4 5.69 40.87 28.52
N PHE A 5 4.62 40.14 28.82
CA PHE A 5 3.88 39.25 27.92
C PHE A 5 3.46 40.01 26.65
N LEU A 6 3.96 39.58 25.49
CA LEU A 6 3.48 40.02 24.18
C LEU A 6 2.42 39.03 23.67
N LYS A 7 1.15 39.40 23.84
CA LYS A 7 0.00 38.76 23.16
C LYS A 7 0.13 38.98 21.65
N LYS A 8 0.51 37.96 20.89
CA LYS A 8 0.30 37.93 19.44
C LYS A 8 -1.14 37.48 19.17
N LYS A 9 -1.88 38.34 18.48
CA LYS A 9 -3.28 38.16 18.09
C LYS A 9 -3.38 37.07 17.02
N SER A 10 -4.25 36.09 17.24
CA SER A 10 -4.64 35.09 16.24
C SER A 10 -5.39 35.78 15.10
N ILE A 11 -4.85 35.72 13.89
CA ILE A 11 -5.53 36.14 12.67
C ILE A 11 -6.31 34.92 12.16
N LEU A 12 -7.62 34.96 12.38
CA LEU A 12 -8.58 33.99 11.88
C LEU A 12 -8.90 34.34 10.42
N VAL A 13 -8.31 33.62 9.46
CA VAL A 13 -8.68 33.73 8.04
C VAL A 13 -9.74 32.67 7.74
N ILE A 14 -11.00 33.08 7.69
CA ILE A 14 -12.12 32.27 7.20
C ILE A 14 -12.15 32.47 5.69
N LEU A 15 -11.73 31.46 4.92
CA LEU A 15 -11.92 31.44 3.46
C LEU A 15 -12.98 30.39 3.11
N SER A 16 -14.10 30.89 2.61
CA SER A 16 -15.35 30.18 2.35
C SER A 16 -15.24 29.12 1.25
N LEU A 17 -15.81 27.94 1.53
CA LEU A 17 -16.11 26.89 0.57
C LEU A 17 -17.10 27.40 -0.50
N PHE A 18 -16.74 27.31 -1.78
CA PHE A 18 -17.68 27.33 -2.89
C PHE A 18 -17.84 25.91 -3.44
N PHE A 19 -18.96 25.28 -3.10
CA PHE A 19 -19.45 24.10 -3.80
C PHE A 19 -20.22 24.56 -5.05
N ALA A 20 -19.78 24.12 -6.23
CA ALA A 20 -20.61 24.13 -7.42
C ALA A 20 -20.79 22.68 -7.89
N ASN A 21 -21.90 22.07 -7.47
CA ASN A 21 -22.43 20.86 -8.07
C ASN A 21 -23.11 21.25 -9.38
N ILE A 22 -22.66 20.71 -10.51
CA ILE A 22 -23.47 20.67 -11.73
C ILE A 22 -23.68 19.19 -12.06
N LEU A 23 -24.86 18.69 -11.69
CA LEU A 23 -25.45 17.48 -12.23
C LEU A 23 -26.13 17.83 -13.56
N ILE A 24 -25.66 17.21 -14.64
CA ILE A 24 -26.40 16.94 -15.88
C ILE A 24 -26.00 15.49 -16.18
N GLY A 25 -26.84 14.47 -16.23
CA GLY A 25 -28.21 14.37 -16.73
C GLY A 25 -28.20 13.14 -17.63
N CYS A 26 -28.92 12.09 -17.23
CA CYS A 26 -28.90 10.75 -17.83
C CYS A 26 -29.24 10.73 -19.33
N SER A 27 -28.62 9.80 -20.07
CA SER A 27 -29.38 9.03 -21.06
C SER A 27 -28.91 7.58 -21.04
N ILE A 28 -29.86 6.69 -20.76
CA ILE A 28 -29.74 5.24 -20.85
C ILE A 28 -30.25 4.89 -22.25
N ASP A 29 -29.41 4.30 -23.08
CA ASP A 29 -29.88 3.51 -24.22
C ASP A 29 -29.59 2.03 -23.94
N LYS A 30 -30.69 1.28 -23.88
CA LYS A 30 -30.74 -0.17 -23.72
C LYS A 30 -31.28 -0.74 -25.02
N SER A 31 -30.47 -1.52 -25.73
CA SER A 31 -30.94 -2.58 -26.62
C SER A 31 -29.85 -3.66 -26.68
N THR A 32 -30.09 -4.78 -25.99
CA THR A 32 -30.61 -6.04 -26.55
C THR A 32 -29.48 -6.90 -27.10
N ILE A 33 -29.26 -7.99 -26.36
CA ILE A 33 -28.41 -9.13 -26.68
C ILE A 33 -29.01 -9.86 -27.88
N ASP A 34 -28.19 -10.15 -28.89
CA ASP A 34 -28.41 -11.29 -29.77
C ASP A 34 -27.16 -12.16 -29.81
N TYR A 35 -27.36 -13.43 -29.44
CA TYR A 35 -26.43 -14.53 -29.62
C TYR A 35 -26.48 -14.99 -31.08
N SER A 36 -25.33 -15.18 -31.73
CA SER A 36 -25.18 -16.26 -32.71
C SER A 36 -23.72 -16.71 -32.83
N ASN A 37 -23.54 -18.02 -32.66
CA ASN A 37 -22.35 -18.80 -33.01
C ASN A 37 -22.40 -19.17 -34.50
N LYS A 38 -21.24 -19.12 -35.17
CA LYS A 38 -20.78 -19.89 -36.37
C LYS A 38 -19.91 -18.95 -37.22
N GLU A 39 -18.81 -19.35 -37.84
CA GLU A 39 -18.30 -20.66 -38.21
C GLU A 39 -16.79 -20.54 -38.48
N ASN A 40 -16.09 -21.65 -38.36
CA ASN A 40 -14.74 -21.87 -38.88
C ASN A 40 -14.67 -21.65 -40.40
N SER A 41 -13.51 -21.23 -40.89
CA SER A 41 -12.81 -21.76 -42.09
C SER A 41 -11.75 -20.73 -42.50
N SER A 42 -10.48 -20.97 -42.14
CA SER A 42 -9.43 -21.53 -43.00
C SER A 42 -8.98 -20.57 -44.11
N ILE A 43 -7.70 -20.21 -44.10
CA ILE A 43 -6.71 -20.61 -45.14
C ILE A 43 -5.39 -19.88 -44.85
N SER A 44 -4.35 -20.69 -44.68
CA SER A 44 -2.93 -20.32 -44.68
C SER A 44 -2.53 -19.60 -45.97
N GLN A 45 -1.58 -18.68 -45.87
CA GLN A 45 -0.44 -18.63 -46.80
C GLN A 45 0.84 -18.23 -46.06
N ASP A 46 1.79 -19.15 -46.06
CA ASP A 46 3.21 -18.94 -45.77
C ASP A 46 3.86 -18.04 -46.82
N GLN A 47 4.65 -17.05 -46.42
CA GLN A 47 5.87 -16.64 -47.13
C GLN A 47 6.95 -16.18 -46.13
N LYS A 48 8.21 -16.42 -46.53
CA LYS A 48 9.43 -16.63 -45.74
C LYS A 48 10.47 -15.53 -46.03
N LYS A 49 11.22 -15.13 -44.98
CA LYS A 49 12.55 -14.46 -44.93
C LYS A 49 12.64 -13.03 -45.52
N GLU A 50 13.47 -12.09 -45.07
CA GLU A 50 14.72 -12.12 -44.28
C GLU A 50 15.02 -10.70 -43.68
N THR A 51 15.60 -10.69 -42.48
CA THR A 51 16.58 -9.76 -41.83
C THR A 51 16.68 -8.26 -42.18
N SER A 52 16.59 -7.39 -41.16
CA SER A 52 17.57 -6.29 -40.94
C SER A 52 17.59 -5.79 -39.49
N LYS A 53 18.81 -5.58 -38.98
CA LYS A 53 19.20 -4.86 -37.75
C LYS A 53 18.52 -3.49 -37.64
N ASP A 54 18.11 -3.10 -36.43
CA ASP A 54 18.86 -2.08 -35.66
C ASP A 54 18.48 -2.09 -34.18
N SER A 55 19.48 -1.83 -33.35
CA SER A 55 19.49 -1.88 -31.90
C SER A 55 19.23 -0.50 -31.33
N SER A 56 18.05 -0.30 -30.73
CA SER A 56 17.88 0.63 -29.61
C SER A 56 16.51 0.43 -29.00
N LYS A 57 16.43 -0.35 -27.91
CA LYS A 57 15.27 -0.32 -27.00
C LYS A 57 15.74 0.15 -25.64
N GLU A 58 15.33 1.37 -25.32
CA GLU A 58 15.19 1.88 -23.97
C GLU A 58 14.65 0.77 -23.06
N VAL A 59 15.37 0.53 -21.96
CA VAL A 59 14.90 -0.30 -20.87
C VAL A 59 13.81 0.49 -20.17
N ASN A 60 12.58 0.35 -20.65
CA ASN A 60 11.41 0.78 -19.91
C ASN A 60 11.19 -0.25 -18.81
N SER A 61 11.78 0.00 -17.64
CA SER A 61 11.61 -0.81 -16.44
C SER A 61 10.12 -0.95 -16.16
N THR A 62 9.58 -2.12 -16.46
CA THR A 62 8.17 -2.43 -16.29
C THR A 62 7.85 -2.39 -14.80
N GLU A 63 7.15 -1.34 -14.37
CA GLU A 63 6.56 -1.23 -13.05
C GLU A 63 5.66 -2.44 -12.81
N LYS A 64 6.04 -3.27 -11.84
CA LYS A 64 5.26 -4.43 -11.45
C LYS A 64 4.10 -3.95 -10.57
N LEU A 65 3.04 -3.44 -11.21
CA LEU A 65 1.76 -3.22 -10.55
C LEU A 65 1.13 -4.59 -10.24
N GLY A 66 1.50 -5.15 -9.10
CA GLY A 66 1.03 -6.47 -8.66
C GLY A 66 -0.45 -6.43 -8.27
N LYS A 67 -1.33 -6.73 -9.22
CA LYS A 67 -2.71 -7.16 -8.95
C LYS A 67 -2.72 -8.69 -8.87
N ASP A 68 -2.24 -9.25 -7.76
CA ASP A 68 -2.35 -10.69 -7.50
C ASP A 68 -3.62 -10.91 -6.66
N GLU A 69 -4.77 -11.07 -7.34
CA GLU A 69 -6.10 -11.21 -6.70
C GLU A 69 -6.35 -12.56 -6.01
N ASN A 70 -5.33 -13.41 -5.85
CA ASN A 70 -5.50 -14.74 -5.25
C ASN A 70 -4.56 -14.95 -4.07
N ASN A 71 -5.11 -14.87 -2.86
CA ASN A 71 -4.47 -15.36 -1.63
C ASN A 71 -4.34 -16.89 -1.71
N ILE A 72 -3.17 -17.40 -2.08
CA ILE A 72 -2.87 -18.84 -1.99
C ILE A 72 -2.29 -19.12 -0.59
N ALA A 73 -3.03 -18.71 0.45
CA ALA A 73 -2.63 -19.08 1.79
C ALA A 73 -2.70 -20.60 1.89
N PRO A 74 -1.63 -21.28 2.37
CA PRO A 74 -1.73 -22.72 2.64
C PRO A 74 -2.89 -22.94 3.60
N GLU A 75 -3.67 -23.99 3.36
CA GLU A 75 -4.83 -24.41 4.17
C GLU A 75 -4.35 -24.79 5.59
N LYS A 76 -4.05 -23.77 6.39
CA LYS A 76 -3.63 -23.86 7.77
C LYS A 76 -4.82 -23.44 8.63
N ALA A 77 -4.91 -24.03 9.82
CA ALA A 77 -5.86 -23.62 10.83
C ALA A 77 -5.81 -22.09 11.00
N LYS A 78 -6.99 -21.45 11.08
CA LYS A 78 -7.12 -20.00 11.27
C LYS A 78 -6.44 -19.61 12.59
N VAL A 79 -5.27 -18.98 12.52
CA VAL A 79 -4.50 -18.55 13.69
C VAL A 79 -4.98 -17.16 14.11
N SER A 80 -5.40 -17.00 15.37
CA SER A 80 -5.65 -15.68 15.93
C SER A 80 -4.34 -14.97 16.28
N GLY A 81 -4.28 -13.67 16.02
CA GLY A 81 -3.18 -12.81 16.43
C GLY A 81 -3.05 -12.75 17.95
N LYS A 82 -1.81 -12.77 18.44
CA LYS A 82 -1.46 -12.55 19.86
C LYS A 82 -0.90 -11.16 20.14
N VAL A 83 -0.70 -10.37 19.09
CA VAL A 83 -0.31 -8.97 19.16
C VAL A 83 -1.53 -8.08 18.97
N LYS A 84 -1.46 -6.85 19.47
CA LYS A 84 -2.47 -5.81 19.25
C LYS A 84 -2.01 -4.89 18.12
N LEU A 85 -2.40 -5.25 16.90
CA LEU A 85 -2.19 -4.43 15.71
C LEU A 85 -3.30 -3.39 15.58
N TYR A 86 -2.95 -2.15 15.27
CA TYR A 86 -3.90 -1.06 15.07
C TYR A 86 -3.95 -0.64 13.61
N GLU A 87 -5.14 -0.24 13.17
CA GLU A 87 -5.31 0.46 11.91
C GLU A 87 -4.56 1.80 11.92
N GLY A 88 -4.13 2.24 10.75
CA GLY A 88 -3.39 3.49 10.58
C GLY A 88 -2.18 3.33 9.68
N THR A 89 -1.38 4.38 9.60
CA THR A 89 -0.17 4.41 8.76
C THR A 89 1.06 4.13 9.61
N TYR A 90 1.84 3.14 9.18
CA TYR A 90 3.16 2.85 9.70
C TYR A 90 4.19 3.45 8.74
N PHE A 91 4.96 4.41 9.25
CA PHE A 91 5.91 5.21 8.48
C PHE A 91 7.31 4.60 8.57
N ASP A 92 8.06 4.64 7.47
CA ASP A 92 9.51 4.34 7.48
C ASP A 92 10.20 5.18 8.56
N ASP A 93 10.79 4.54 9.57
CA ASP A 93 11.35 5.18 10.77
C ASP A 93 12.46 6.20 10.44
N ARG A 94 13.19 5.97 9.35
CA ARG A 94 14.22 6.87 8.85
C ARG A 94 13.68 8.25 8.48
N ARG A 95 12.37 8.41 8.25
CA ARG A 95 11.71 9.70 7.99
C ARG A 95 11.82 10.65 9.20
N PHE A 96 12.02 10.13 10.40
CA PHE A 96 12.14 10.92 11.63
C PHE A 96 13.60 11.28 11.99
N GLY A 97 14.58 10.82 11.20
CA GLY A 97 15.97 11.23 11.36
C GLY A 97 16.28 12.58 10.71
N ASP A 98 17.52 13.06 10.88
CA ASP A 98 17.97 14.35 10.34
C ASP A 98 18.11 14.38 8.80
N ASN A 99 18.06 13.22 8.14
CA ASN A 99 18.26 13.09 6.71
C ASN A 99 16.94 13.18 5.94
N ILE A 100 16.87 14.07 4.95
CA ILE A 100 15.76 14.09 4.00
C ILE A 100 15.90 12.88 3.07
N LEU A 101 14.95 11.95 3.17
CA LEU A 101 14.86 10.81 2.24
C LEU A 101 14.33 11.29 0.89
N GLU A 102 14.93 10.84 -0.21
CA GLU A 102 14.40 11.12 -1.56
C GLU A 102 13.02 10.48 -1.78
N SER A 103 12.84 9.28 -1.25
CA SER A 103 11.53 8.64 -1.14
C SER A 103 11.49 7.71 0.07
N SER A 104 10.29 7.47 0.60
CA SER A 104 10.03 6.54 1.70
C SER A 104 8.82 5.68 1.36
N CYS A 105 8.61 4.60 2.13
CA CYS A 105 7.38 3.83 2.03
C CYS A 105 6.49 4.08 3.24
N GLU A 106 5.19 4.02 3.02
CA GLU A 106 4.16 4.00 4.05
C GLU A 106 3.37 2.71 3.92
N VAL A 107 3.16 2.02 5.05
CA VAL A 107 2.32 0.84 5.13
C VAL A 107 1.02 1.24 5.83
N VAL A 108 -0.08 1.24 5.09
CA VAL A 108 -1.40 1.52 5.62
C VAL A 108 -2.05 0.22 6.02
N ILE A 109 -2.42 0.09 7.30
CA ILE A 109 -3.13 -1.06 7.85
C ILE A 109 -4.60 -0.70 8.05
N SER A 110 -5.50 -1.59 7.64
CA SER A 110 -6.94 -1.44 7.78
C SER A 110 -7.63 -2.79 8.01
N ASN A 111 -8.91 -2.78 8.36
CA ASN A 111 -9.75 -3.96 8.51
C ASN A 111 -9.09 -5.06 9.37
N VAL A 112 -8.57 -4.64 10.52
CA VAL A 112 -7.92 -5.53 11.48
C VAL A 112 -8.98 -6.44 12.11
N ARG A 113 -8.77 -7.74 11.99
CA ARG A 113 -9.62 -8.83 12.50
C ARG A 113 -8.77 -9.75 13.37
N ASP A 114 -9.42 -10.65 14.11
CA ASP A 114 -8.74 -11.57 15.02
C ASP A 114 -7.62 -12.38 14.35
N ASN A 115 -7.75 -12.72 13.07
CA ASN A 115 -6.84 -13.62 12.36
C ASN A 115 -6.17 -13.01 11.12
N SER A 116 -6.47 -11.74 10.81
CA SER A 116 -6.04 -11.12 9.56
C SER A 116 -6.16 -9.61 9.61
N PHE A 117 -5.47 -8.93 8.70
CA PHE A 117 -5.63 -7.50 8.48
C PHE A 117 -5.38 -7.19 7.00
N ASP A 118 -5.94 -6.10 6.53
CA ASP A 118 -5.67 -5.60 5.19
C ASP A 118 -4.51 -4.60 5.23
N PHE A 119 -3.73 -4.54 4.16
CA PHE A 119 -2.60 -3.63 4.03
C PHE A 119 -2.46 -3.08 2.62
N THR A 120 -2.01 -1.84 2.52
CA THR A 120 -1.66 -1.15 1.27
C THR A 120 -0.30 -0.50 1.43
N ILE A 121 0.55 -0.54 0.40
CA ILE A 121 1.89 0.06 0.46
C ILE A 121 1.98 1.21 -0.54
N TYR A 122 2.35 2.38 -0.03
CA TYR A 122 2.61 3.57 -0.81
C TYR A 122 4.09 3.87 -0.84
N GLN A 123 4.59 4.36 -1.97
CA GLN A 123 5.82 5.11 -2.03
C GLN A 123 5.47 6.60 -1.96
N VAL A 124 6.22 7.34 -1.15
CA VAL A 124 6.03 8.77 -0.92
C VAL A 124 7.26 9.51 -1.38
N ASP A 125 7.07 10.47 -2.28
CA ASP A 125 8.13 11.38 -2.71
C ASP A 125 8.53 12.31 -1.57
N GLY A 126 9.82 12.40 -1.25
CA GLY A 126 10.31 13.13 -0.10
C GLY A 126 10.22 14.66 -0.22
N LYS A 127 10.03 15.19 -1.43
CA LYS A 127 9.98 16.64 -1.69
C LYS A 127 8.55 17.15 -1.82
N THR A 128 7.70 16.39 -2.49
CA THR A 128 6.33 16.78 -2.87
C THR A 128 5.27 16.10 -2.01
N GLU A 129 5.64 15.08 -1.24
CA GLU A 129 4.74 14.23 -0.44
C GLU A 129 3.66 13.50 -1.25
N ASN A 130 3.79 13.49 -2.58
CA ASN A 130 2.90 12.75 -3.45
C ASN A 130 3.02 11.25 -3.18
N LYS A 131 1.87 10.59 -3.05
CA LYS A 131 1.78 9.15 -2.77
C LYS A 131 1.46 8.37 -4.03
N LYS A 132 2.26 7.35 -4.30
CA LYS A 132 2.03 6.36 -5.34
C LYS A 132 1.76 5.00 -4.71
N VAL A 133 0.65 4.35 -5.06
CA VAL A 133 0.41 2.96 -4.65
C VAL A 133 1.40 2.06 -5.37
N ILE A 134 2.27 1.39 -4.62
CA ILE A 134 3.24 0.42 -5.17
C ILE A 134 2.86 -1.03 -4.82
N PHE A 135 1.91 -1.21 -3.91
CA PHE A 135 1.30 -2.49 -3.60
C PHE A 135 -0.18 -2.28 -3.27
N LEU A 136 -1.05 -2.91 -4.06
CA LEU A 136 -2.50 -2.79 -3.88
C LEU A 136 -2.96 -3.45 -2.58
N THR A 137 -4.15 -3.06 -2.12
CA THR A 137 -4.75 -3.61 -0.91
C THR A 137 -4.87 -5.12 -0.99
N ASN A 138 -4.27 -5.81 -0.03
CA ASN A 138 -4.34 -7.26 0.14
C ASN A 138 -4.51 -7.61 1.61
N THR A 139 -4.83 -8.88 1.91
CA THR A 139 -5.04 -9.36 3.28
C THR A 139 -3.86 -10.23 3.71
N ALA A 140 -3.18 -9.85 4.79
CA ALA A 140 -2.25 -10.72 5.50
C ALA A 140 -2.99 -11.51 6.59
N VAL A 141 -2.54 -12.74 6.86
CA VAL A 141 -3.10 -13.60 7.91
C VAL A 141 -2.05 -13.85 8.99
N PHE A 142 -2.47 -13.91 10.25
CA PHE A 142 -1.56 -14.32 11.32
C PHE A 142 -1.13 -15.78 11.13
N ILE A 143 0.12 -16.08 11.51
CA ILE A 143 0.74 -17.40 11.31
C ILE A 143 1.50 -17.84 12.55
N GLY A 144 1.84 -19.14 12.59
CA GLY A 144 2.62 -19.72 13.68
C GLY A 144 1.88 -19.62 15.01
N ASP A 145 2.47 -18.92 15.96
CA ASP A 145 1.91 -18.70 17.30
C ASP A 145 1.03 -17.43 17.40
N GLY A 146 0.80 -16.72 16.29
CA GLY A 146 0.03 -15.48 16.25
C GLY A 146 0.86 -14.20 16.46
N THR A 147 2.18 -14.30 16.56
CA THR A 147 3.09 -13.14 16.71
C THR A 147 3.70 -12.65 15.39
N LYS A 148 3.35 -13.28 14.28
CA LYS A 148 3.76 -12.92 12.92
C LYS A 148 2.58 -13.03 11.98
N ALA A 149 2.66 -12.38 10.83
CA ALA A 149 1.67 -12.51 9.76
C ALA A 149 2.34 -12.71 8.40
N ALA A 150 1.58 -13.20 7.43
CA ALA A 150 2.05 -13.34 6.07
C ALA A 150 0.93 -13.11 5.06
N PHE A 151 1.29 -12.53 3.92
CA PHE A 151 0.48 -12.52 2.72
C PHE A 151 1.10 -13.48 1.69
N TYR A 152 0.26 -14.32 1.08
CA TYR A 152 0.68 -15.33 0.12
C TYR A 152 0.14 -14.97 -1.26
N GLY A 153 0.93 -14.22 -2.02
CA GLY A 153 0.67 -13.96 -3.42
C GLY A 153 1.08 -15.16 -4.27
N LYS A 154 0.75 -15.11 -5.57
CA LYS A 154 1.02 -16.22 -6.50
C LYS A 154 2.52 -16.49 -6.67
N ASN A 155 3.32 -15.43 -6.70
CA ASN A 155 4.74 -15.51 -7.03
C ASN A 155 5.67 -15.05 -5.91
N TYR A 156 5.14 -14.59 -4.79
CA TYR A 156 5.91 -14.03 -3.70
C TYR A 156 5.10 -14.07 -2.39
N THR A 157 5.80 -14.05 -1.27
CA THR A 157 5.21 -14.01 0.08
C THR A 157 5.74 -12.79 0.79
N LEU A 158 4.86 -11.97 1.35
CA LEU A 158 5.26 -10.89 2.27
C LEU A 158 5.16 -11.42 3.69
N ASN A 159 6.24 -11.30 4.46
CA ASN A 159 6.28 -11.70 5.86
C ASN A 159 6.30 -10.46 6.75
N PHE A 160 5.38 -10.41 7.70
CA PHE A 160 5.24 -9.34 8.67
C PHE A 160 5.74 -9.83 10.02
N THR A 161 6.65 -9.08 10.61
CA THR A 161 7.13 -9.29 11.98
C THR A 161 6.94 -8.02 12.80
N PHE A 162 6.74 -8.19 14.10
CA PHE A 162 6.40 -7.11 15.02
C PHE A 162 7.46 -7.04 16.13
N PRO A 163 8.64 -6.45 15.85
CA PRO A 163 9.66 -6.27 16.88
C PRO A 163 9.17 -5.34 17.99
N ASN A 164 9.79 -5.43 19.17
CA ASN A 164 9.40 -4.65 20.34
C ASN A 164 10.40 -3.51 20.61
N ASN A 165 10.81 -2.77 19.58
CA ASN A 165 11.87 -1.77 19.67
C ASN A 165 11.48 -0.63 20.63
N HIS A 166 10.21 -0.23 20.63
CA HIS A 166 9.67 0.78 21.55
C HIS A 166 9.11 0.21 22.86
N ARG A 167 9.31 -1.09 23.15
CA ARG A 167 8.89 -1.75 24.40
C ARG A 167 7.37 -1.67 24.68
N ALA A 168 6.54 -1.68 23.63
CA ALA A 168 5.09 -1.56 23.68
C ALA A 168 4.32 -2.90 23.70
N TYR A 169 5.00 -4.05 23.66
CA TYR A 169 4.34 -5.37 23.63
C TYR A 169 3.20 -5.51 24.66
N PRO A 170 2.00 -6.00 24.26
CA PRO A 170 1.68 -6.64 22.99
C PRO A 170 1.27 -5.68 21.86
N VAL A 171 1.30 -4.36 22.08
CA VAL A 171 0.95 -3.37 21.06
C VAL A 171 2.03 -3.29 19.99
N VAL A 172 1.60 -3.36 18.73
CA VAL A 172 2.49 -3.27 17.57
C VAL A 172 2.73 -1.79 17.25
N THR A 173 3.80 -1.23 17.80
CA THR A 173 4.32 0.09 17.41
C THR A 173 5.30 0.00 16.25
N ASP A 174 5.93 -1.16 16.06
CA ASP A 174 6.98 -1.42 15.09
C ASP A 174 6.63 -2.60 14.20
N MET A 175 6.88 -2.46 12.90
CA MET A 175 6.62 -3.48 11.89
C MET A 175 7.79 -3.61 10.93
N GLN A 176 8.18 -4.84 10.60
CA GLN A 176 9.14 -5.12 9.54
C GLN A 176 8.49 -6.06 8.53
N ILE A 177 8.72 -5.77 7.24
CA ILE A 177 8.12 -6.50 6.14
C ILE A 177 9.23 -6.96 5.20
N SER A 178 9.32 -8.27 4.97
CA SER A 178 10.22 -8.87 3.99
C SER A 178 9.43 -9.56 2.87
N GLY A 179 10.11 -9.90 1.77
CA GLY A 179 9.54 -10.45 0.55
C GLY A 179 9.17 -9.41 -0.50
N PHE A 180 9.45 -8.13 -0.26
CA PHE A 180 9.24 -7.04 -1.19
C PHE A 180 10.38 -6.02 -1.10
N ALA A 181 11.21 -5.93 -2.14
CA ALA A 181 12.46 -5.16 -2.14
C ALA A 181 12.33 -3.70 -1.64
N PRO A 182 11.25 -2.94 -1.94
CA PRO A 182 11.08 -1.59 -1.39
C PRO A 182 10.98 -1.53 0.14
N LEU A 183 10.68 -2.63 0.83
CA LEU A 183 10.48 -2.68 2.28
C LEU A 183 11.62 -3.38 3.05
N GLU A 184 12.49 -4.09 2.35
CA GLU A 184 13.52 -4.93 2.97
C GLU A 184 14.46 -4.13 3.88
N GLY A 185 14.71 -4.68 5.07
CA GLY A 185 15.64 -4.12 6.05
C GLY A 185 15.20 -2.81 6.72
N LYS A 186 13.92 -2.44 6.63
CA LYS A 186 13.37 -1.20 7.21
C LYS A 186 12.38 -1.50 8.33
N THR A 187 12.26 -0.55 9.26
CA THR A 187 11.24 -0.58 10.31
C THR A 187 10.18 0.48 10.01
N TYR A 188 8.92 0.08 10.15
CA TYR A 188 7.76 0.91 9.96
C TYR A 188 7.08 1.14 11.30
N VAL A 189 6.91 2.40 11.68
CA VAL A 189 6.45 2.78 13.03
C VAL A 189 5.14 3.55 12.98
N ASN A 190 4.26 3.31 13.95
CA ASN A 190 3.01 4.06 14.11
C ASN A 190 3.02 4.85 15.42
N ASN A 191 3.31 6.15 15.31
CA ASN A 191 3.29 7.07 16.46
C ASN A 191 1.89 7.59 16.81
N GLY A 192 0.85 7.17 16.08
CA GLY A 192 -0.54 7.58 16.28
C GLY A 192 -1.30 6.70 17.27
N ILE A 193 -0.66 5.72 17.89
CA ILE A 193 -1.31 4.81 18.83
C ILE A 193 -1.39 5.47 20.22
N PRO A 194 -2.60 5.74 20.76
CA PRO A 194 -2.74 6.43 22.05
C PRO A 194 -2.05 5.69 23.20
N GLY A 195 -1.22 6.39 23.96
CA GLY A 195 -0.47 5.85 25.10
C GLY A 195 0.79 5.07 24.73
N HIS A 196 1.13 5.04 23.44
CA HIS A 196 2.33 4.39 22.89
C HIS A 196 3.12 5.33 21.97
N GLU A 197 2.96 6.63 22.17
CA GLU A 197 3.69 7.66 21.45
C GLU A 197 5.18 7.68 21.86
N PHE A 198 6.06 7.98 20.90
CA PHE A 198 7.51 8.09 21.07
C PHE A 198 8.00 9.49 20.72
N SER A 199 9.04 9.93 21.45
CA SER A 199 9.66 11.26 21.43
C SER A 199 11.06 11.25 20.87
#